data_AF-A0A497I4A4-F1
#
_entry.id   AF-A0A497I4A4-F1
#
_cell.length_a   1.000
_cell.length_b   1.000
_cell.length_c   1.000
_cell.angle_alpha   90.00
_cell.angle_beta   90.00
_cell.angle_gamma   90.00
#
_symmetry.space_group_name_H-M   'P 1'
#
loop_
_entity.id
_entity.type
_entity.pdbx_description
1 polymer ?
#
loop_
_entity_poly.entity_id
_entity_poly.type
_entity_poly.pdbx_seq_one_letter_code
_entity_poly.pdbx_strand_id
1 'polypeptide(L)' 'DQLIEEGIDLDDRPILRALMGNLGELYDFAVKEFGYRERVDGYISKCDLCLDMRKYIVQQTDEFEELSPREFYQHLE' A
#
# COMPACT_ATOMS: atom_id res chain seq x y z
N ASP A 1 -19.74 15.53 -8.20
CA ASP A 1 -18.28 15.50 -8.38
C ASP A 1 -17.49 16.20 -7.28
N GLN A 2 -17.98 16.18 -6.04
CA GLN A 2 -17.34 16.88 -4.91
C GLN A 2 -15.92 16.39 -4.60
N LEU A 3 -15.68 15.07 -4.75
CA LEU A 3 -14.35 14.46 -4.59
C LEU A 3 -13.33 14.96 -5.62
N ILE A 4 -13.80 15.36 -6.81
CA ILE A 4 -12.96 15.89 -7.89
C ILE A 4 -12.70 17.39 -7.66
N GLU A 5 -13.67 18.10 -7.08
CA GLU A 5 -13.56 19.53 -6.80
C GLU A 5 -12.70 19.84 -5.57
N GLU A 6 -12.79 19.03 -4.52
CA GLU A 6 -12.10 19.26 -3.23
C GLU A 6 -10.79 18.45 -3.11
N GLY A 7 -10.67 17.34 -3.86
CA GLY A 7 -9.55 16.40 -3.74
C GLY A 7 -9.65 15.52 -2.49
N ILE A 8 -8.60 14.74 -2.23
CA ILE A 8 -8.45 13.92 -1.02
C ILE A 8 -7.34 14.53 -0.18
N ASP A 9 -7.63 14.78 1.10
CA ASP A 9 -6.60 15.15 2.07
C ASP A 9 -5.66 13.96 2.32
N LEU A 10 -4.37 14.17 2.11
CA LEU A 10 -3.34 13.15 2.18
C LEU A 10 -2.51 13.24 3.47
N ASP A 11 -2.73 14.22 4.34
CA ASP A 11 -1.87 14.51 5.50
C ASP A 11 -1.81 13.33 6.48
N ASP A 12 -2.96 12.71 6.76
CA ASP A 12 -3.05 11.50 7.59
C ASP A 12 -3.21 10.21 6.76
N ARG A 13 -2.78 10.24 5.48
CA ARG A 13 -2.95 9.13 4.53
C ARG A 13 -1.65 8.79 3.80
N PRO A 14 -0.63 8.28 4.53
CA PRO A 14 0.70 8.05 3.97
C PRO A 14 0.71 7.01 2.84
N ILE A 15 -0.18 6.00 2.86
CA ILE A 15 -0.19 4.96 1.84
C ILE A 15 -0.75 5.49 0.52
N LEU A 16 -1.89 6.21 0.56
CA LEU A 16 -2.49 6.90 -0.57
C LEU A 16 -1.54 7.96 -1.11
N ARG A 17 -0.87 8.71 -0.24
CA ARG A 17 0.13 9.70 -0.64
C ARG A 17 1.23 9.05 -1.48
N ALA A 18 1.81 7.96 -1.02
CA ALA A 18 2.84 7.23 -1.76
C ALA A 18 2.30 6.69 -3.09
N LEU A 19 1.11 6.11 -3.10
CA LEU A 19 0.47 5.58 -4.31
C LEU A 19 0.13 6.66 -5.35
N MET A 20 -0.22 7.87 -4.91
CA MET A 20 -0.49 9.02 -5.78
C MET A 20 0.77 9.55 -6.44
N GLY A 21 1.94 9.42 -5.80
CA GLY A 21 3.22 9.76 -6.38
C GLY A 21 3.63 8.75 -7.45
N ASN A 22 3.95 7.52 -7.04
CA ASN A 22 4.16 6.36 -7.91
C ASN A 22 4.37 5.08 -7.09
N LEU A 23 4.36 3.92 -7.76
CA LEU A 23 4.58 2.64 -7.07
C LEU A 23 5.95 2.52 -6.37
N GLY A 24 6.98 3.21 -6.87
CA GLY A 24 8.30 3.25 -6.27
C GLY A 24 8.32 3.96 -4.92
N GLU A 25 7.46 4.95 -4.70
CA GLU A 25 7.32 5.60 -3.38
C GLU A 25 6.72 4.64 -2.36
N LEU A 26 5.71 3.85 -2.75
CA LEU A 26 5.17 2.81 -1.86
C LEU A 26 6.22 1.72 -1.56
N TYR A 27 7.03 1.36 -2.57
CA TYR A 27 8.14 0.44 -2.38
C TYR A 27 9.17 0.94 -1.38
N ASP A 28 9.65 2.18 -1.58
CA ASP A 28 10.60 2.82 -0.68
C ASP A 28 10.07 2.90 0.75
N PHE A 29 8.79 3.24 0.91
CA PHE A 29 8.12 3.27 2.21
C PHE A 29 8.08 1.88 2.86
N ALA A 30 7.64 0.86 2.11
CA ALA A 30 7.56 -0.51 2.60
C ALA A 30 8.93 -1.06 3.03
N VAL A 31 10.00 -0.73 2.29
CA VAL A 31 11.37 -1.15 2.62
C VAL A 31 11.90 -0.41 3.84
N LYS A 32 11.79 0.92 3.89
CA LYS A 32 12.41 1.74 4.94
C LYS A 32 11.70 1.59 6.30
N GLU A 33 10.37 1.58 6.29
CA GLU A 33 9.58 1.59 7.53
C GLU A 33 9.24 0.17 8.01
N PHE A 34 9.08 -0.79 7.09
CA PHE A 34 8.62 -2.14 7.44
C PHE A 34 9.62 -3.25 7.07
N GLY A 35 10.74 -2.92 6.41
CA GLY A 35 11.74 -3.91 6.03
C GLY A 35 11.27 -4.89 4.95
N TYR A 36 10.34 -4.47 4.09
CA TYR A 36 9.83 -5.27 2.98
C TYR A 36 10.97 -5.82 2.09
N ARG A 37 10.75 -7.04 1.57
CA ARG A 37 11.66 -7.70 0.63
C ARG A 37 10.85 -8.31 -0.50
N GLU A 38 11.36 -8.18 -1.72
CA GLU A 38 10.69 -8.73 -2.89
C GLU A 38 10.60 -10.26 -2.86
N ARG A 39 9.54 -10.81 -3.45
CA ARG A 39 9.42 -12.24 -3.69
C ARG A 39 10.45 -12.69 -4.73
N VAL A 40 11.06 -13.85 -4.48
CA VAL A 40 12.15 -14.38 -5.31
C VAL A 40 11.68 -14.75 -6.72
N ASP A 41 10.42 -15.13 -6.89
CA ASP A 41 9.77 -15.46 -8.15
C ASP A 41 9.30 -14.23 -8.95
N GLY A 42 9.41 -13.03 -8.36
CA GLY A 42 9.05 -11.77 -8.98
C GLY A 42 7.55 -11.47 -8.98
N TYR A 43 7.13 -10.65 -9.95
CA TYR A 43 5.78 -10.10 -10.03
C TYR A 43 5.26 -10.11 -11.45
N ILE A 44 3.99 -10.47 -11.62
CA ILE A 44 3.32 -10.53 -12.92
C ILE A 44 3.03 -9.11 -13.44
N SER A 45 2.77 -8.18 -12.53
CA SER A 45 2.45 -6.80 -12.87
C SER A 45 2.76 -5.84 -11.71
N LYS A 46 2.68 -4.54 -11.98
CA LYS A 46 2.73 -3.48 -10.96
C LYS A 46 1.65 -3.65 -9.88
N CYS A 47 0.46 -4.13 -10.26
CA CYS A 47 -0.64 -4.34 -9.32
C CYS A 47 -0.37 -5.53 -8.38
N ASP A 48 0.31 -6.57 -8.88
CA ASP A 48 0.75 -7.72 -8.07
C ASP A 48 1.79 -7.29 -7.03
N LEU A 49 2.81 -6.53 -7.44
CA LEU A 49 3.77 -5.91 -6.50
C LEU A 49 3.09 -4.98 -5.48
N CYS A 50 2.17 -4.12 -5.94
CA CYS A 50 1.40 -3.24 -5.06
C CYS A 50 0.58 -4.03 -4.03
N LEU A 51 -0.04 -5.13 -4.44
CA LEU A 51 -0.81 -5.99 -3.55
C LEU A 51 0.09 -6.66 -2.51
N ASP A 52 1.24 -7.18 -2.93
CA ASP A 52 2.22 -7.84 -2.07
C ASP A 52 2.77 -6.90 -0.99
N MET A 53 3.16 -5.68 -1.37
CA MET A 53 3.61 -4.65 -0.43
C MET A 53 2.52 -4.28 0.59
N ARG A 54 1.29 -4.06 0.14
CA ARG A 54 0.16 -3.75 1.03
C ARG A 54 -0.16 -4.91 1.97
N LYS A 55 -0.13 -6.16 1.48
CA LYS A 55 -0.29 -7.37 2.30
C LYS A 55 0.78 -7.43 3.38
N TYR A 56 2.03 -7.18 3.02
CA TYR A 56 3.14 -7.18 3.97
C TYR A 56 2.98 -6.12 5.07
N ILE A 57 2.67 -4.87 4.71
CA ILE A 57 2.46 -3.78 5.69
C ILE A 57 1.33 -4.12 6.68
N VAL A 58 0.19 -4.60 6.17
CA VAL A 58 -0.98 -4.99 6.99
C VAL A 58 -0.68 -6.11 8.00
N GLN A 59 0.30 -6.97 7.70
CA GLN A 59 0.73 -8.02 8.62
C GLN A 59 1.59 -7.49 9.77
N GLN A 60 2.22 -6.33 9.61
CA GLN A 60 3.09 -5.72 10.63
C GLN A 60 2.34 -4.73 11.53
N THR A 61 1.33 -4.03 11.00
CA THR A 61 0.61 -2.96 11.71
C THR A 61 -0.86 -2.88 11.26
N ASP A 62 -1.71 -2.27 12.09
CA ASP A 62 -3.09 -1.87 11.80
C ASP A 62 -3.30 -0.35 11.78
N GLU A 63 -2.21 0.43 11.84
CA GLU A 63 -2.25 1.90 11.92
C GLU A 63 -2.81 2.59 10.66
N PHE A 64 -2.76 1.93 9.50
CA PHE A 64 -3.20 2.52 8.24
C PHE A 64 -4.65 2.13 7.91
N GLU A 65 -5.59 3.03 8.19
CA GLU A 65 -7.00 2.87 7.82
C GLU A 65 -7.18 2.66 6.31
N GLU A 66 -6.27 3.21 5.51
CA GLU A 66 -6.22 3.11 4.05
C GLU A 66 -6.03 1.67 3.54
N LEU A 67 -5.49 0.81 4.41
CA LEU A 67 -5.30 -0.61 4.16
C LEU A 67 -6.32 -1.48 4.90
N SER A 68 -7.34 -0.89 5.51
CA SER A 68 -8.47 -1.66 6.03
C SER A 68 -9.43 -2.08 4.91
N PRO A 69 -10.17 -3.19 5.07
CA PRO A 69 -10.12 -4.15 6.19
C PRO A 69 -8.91 -5.10 6.09
N ARG A 70 -8.33 -5.49 7.23
CA ARG A 70 -7.21 -6.46 7.29
C ARG A 70 -7.61 -7.82 6.72
N GLU A 71 -8.87 -8.19 6.90
CA GLU A 71 -9.48 -9.44 6.45
C GLU A 71 -9.38 -9.61 4.93
N PHE A 72 -9.41 -8.52 4.15
CA PHE A 72 -9.20 -8.58 2.70
C PHE A 72 -7.89 -9.31 2.38
N TYR A 73 -6.80 -8.96 3.07
CA TYR A 73 -5.47 -9.51 2.82
C TYR A 73 -5.30 -10.94 3.35
N GLN A 74 -6.07 -11.32 4.36
CA GLN A 74 -6.09 -12.67 4.92
C GLN A 74 -6.79 -13.68 4.01
N HIS A 75 -7.69 -13.20 3.13
CA HIS A 75 -8.49 -14.04 2.23
C HIS A 75 -8.04 -13.97 0.76
N LEU A 76 -6.82 -13.48 0.48
CA LEU A 76 -6.25 -13.46 -0.87
C LEU A 76 -5.77 -14.83 -1.39
N GLU A 77 -6.08 -15.91 -0.66
CA GLU A 77 -5.69 -17.30 -0.96
C GLU A 77 -6.92 -18.17 -1.26
#